data_AF-A0A6P8ZQJ8-F1
#
_entry.id   AF-A0A6P8ZQJ8-F1
#
_cell.length_a   1.000
_cell.length_b   1.000
_cell.length_c   1.000
_cell.angle_alpha   90.00
_cell.angle_beta   90.00
_cell.angle_gamma   90.00
#
_symmetry.space_group_name_H-M   'P 1'
#
loop_
_entity.id
_entity.type
_entity.pdbx_description
1 polymer ?
#
loop_
_entity_poly.entity_id
_entity_poly.type
_entity_poly.pdbx_seq_one_letter_code
_entity_poly.pdbx_strand_id
1 'polypeptide(L)'
;MPPKKRTQSNRGSDASKRIKQESSPPERREGPTTDRMSFESEVGTVKVEPSGPETDNLSSSTLNSKFWCQDCSEDAAEDCKDSGHSVCSLRQLRTEQAAPKLQQLDKVAKSAREVVKALLDAKGVLEAQLEQWRGRLRHVEEAKKELWEAAMDCRDLEEPALEEGLEQLLQDATTLLQAKCQLQVQVDSPCSTWKGQLQVAAPGSRGSLLCPLVLQMHQDWSLTKIFRPEECMHVVKLSKQKEHTQELDEALQNPGLDKVRKLDGLNCEEQPNWSTVLLQRVAPRVEWLYVGEAVREHLDVVRDMPALRCLYVHLLDYWKKVPELPLQLQELRVVNASAPHFECVQRMSSLRKLYLARIPPLDVAFPPLPAGHCGLQWLDVRLRPASTVLSLAKAHAATLQELRILCASEGDTAWHFKDLAEGLRQCGLVALRRVVLVRGRASGYPDKKLPHKTQSCKRQKKSIWDKLLATESGEPVRVVKVMCEECDECPEFPRLGDFTWKDD
;
A
#
# COMPACT_ATOMS: atom_id res chain seq x y z
N MET A 1 -60.43 40.40 -6.39
CA MET A 1 -59.37 39.78 -5.57
C MET A 1 -59.69 40.05 -4.11
N PRO A 2 -59.51 39.14 -3.12
CA PRO A 2 -58.58 38.00 -3.03
C PRO A 2 -59.32 36.64 -2.70
N PRO A 3 -58.73 35.58 -2.09
CA PRO A 3 -58.59 34.27 -2.76
C PRO A 3 -59.46 33.13 -2.18
N LYS A 4 -59.81 32.16 -3.03
CA LYS A 4 -60.46 30.89 -2.64
C LYS A 4 -59.44 29.79 -2.37
N LYS A 5 -59.59 29.17 -1.19
CA LYS A 5 -58.90 27.98 -0.69
C LYS A 5 -59.07 26.80 -1.65
N ARG A 6 -57.98 26.06 -1.89
CA ARG A 6 -58.00 24.80 -2.66
C ARG A 6 -57.76 23.62 -1.71
N THR A 7 -58.67 22.67 -1.80
CA THR A 7 -58.85 21.45 -1.02
C THR A 7 -57.81 20.38 -1.35
N GLN A 8 -57.40 19.64 -0.32
CA GLN A 8 -56.61 18.40 -0.39
C GLN A 8 -57.46 17.26 -0.99
N SER A 9 -56.90 16.52 -1.95
CA SER A 9 -57.47 15.26 -2.44
C SER A 9 -56.80 14.08 -1.75
N ASN A 10 -57.59 13.32 -0.97
CA ASN A 10 -57.28 11.95 -0.58
C ASN A 10 -57.38 11.04 -1.80
N ARG A 11 -56.35 10.22 -2.05
CA ARG A 11 -56.46 9.01 -2.87
C ARG A 11 -56.24 7.81 -1.97
N GLY A 12 -57.32 7.07 -1.73
CA GLY A 12 -57.31 5.73 -1.17
C GLY A 12 -56.66 4.75 -2.17
N SER A 13 -55.90 3.81 -1.63
CA SER A 13 -55.36 2.67 -2.37
C SER A 13 -55.99 1.43 -1.76
N ASP A 14 -56.94 0.83 -2.47
CA ASP A 14 -57.58 -0.42 -2.10
C ASP A 14 -56.95 -1.59 -2.88
N ALA A 15 -57.04 -2.75 -2.24
CA ALA A 15 -56.31 -3.97 -2.51
C ALA A 15 -56.62 -4.64 -3.86
N SER A 16 -55.67 -5.44 -4.35
CA SER A 16 -56.01 -6.69 -5.04
C SER A 16 -54.94 -7.77 -4.87
N LYS A 17 -55.43 -8.88 -4.31
CA LYS A 17 -54.79 -10.17 -4.06
C LYS A 17 -54.40 -10.84 -5.38
N ARG A 18 -53.24 -11.51 -5.40
CA ARG A 18 -52.99 -12.62 -6.32
C ARG A 18 -52.22 -13.74 -5.63
N ILE A 19 -52.97 -14.80 -5.30
CA ILE A 19 -52.51 -16.11 -4.89
C ILE A 19 -52.37 -16.95 -6.17
N LYS A 20 -51.19 -17.53 -6.42
CA LYS A 20 -50.96 -18.74 -7.25
C LYS A 20 -49.64 -19.35 -6.77
N GLN A 21 -49.73 -20.43 -6.01
CA GLN A 21 -49.59 -21.83 -6.43
C GLN A 21 -48.14 -22.31 -6.39
N GLU A 22 -47.87 -23.05 -5.31
CA GLU A 22 -46.69 -23.85 -5.04
C GLU A 22 -46.51 -24.92 -6.13
N SER A 23 -45.26 -25.08 -6.59
CA SER A 23 -44.81 -26.21 -7.38
C SER A 23 -43.73 -26.93 -6.58
N SER A 24 -43.98 -28.21 -6.32
CA SER A 24 -43.14 -29.15 -5.60
C SER A 24 -41.80 -29.39 -6.30
N PRO A 25 -40.71 -29.70 -5.56
CA PRO A 25 -39.44 -30.12 -6.17
C PRO A 25 -39.44 -31.63 -6.47
N PRO A 26 -38.71 -32.09 -7.51
CA PRO A 26 -38.68 -33.50 -7.86
C PRO A 26 -37.71 -34.30 -6.96
N GLU A 27 -38.13 -35.52 -6.66
CA GLU A 27 -37.43 -36.57 -5.94
C GLU A 27 -36.05 -36.86 -6.53
N ARG A 28 -35.02 -36.85 -5.68
CA ARG A 28 -33.70 -37.40 -5.99
C ARG A 28 -33.74 -38.91 -5.86
N ARG A 29 -33.46 -39.60 -6.97
CA ARG A 29 -33.11 -41.02 -7.00
C ARG A 29 -31.80 -41.24 -6.25
N GLU A 30 -31.86 -42.07 -5.21
CA GLU A 30 -30.71 -42.69 -4.57
C GLU A 30 -30.14 -43.77 -5.51
N GLY A 31 -28.82 -43.71 -5.73
CA GLY A 31 -28.03 -44.70 -6.44
C GLY A 31 -26.87 -45.17 -5.54
N PRO A 32 -26.35 -46.39 -5.76
CA PRO A 32 -25.85 -47.24 -4.69
C PRO A 32 -24.44 -46.92 -4.21
N THR A 33 -24.25 -47.15 -2.92
CA THR A 33 -22.99 -47.20 -2.18
C THR A 33 -22.08 -48.30 -2.72
N THR A 34 -20.89 -47.92 -3.19
CA THR A 34 -19.78 -48.85 -3.47
C THR A 34 -18.66 -48.67 -2.45
N ASP A 35 -18.51 -49.72 -1.64
CA ASP A 35 -17.30 -50.30 -1.05
C ASP A 35 -16.00 -49.48 -0.95
N ARG A 36 -15.69 -49.12 0.30
CA ARG A 36 -14.64 -49.76 1.12
C ARG A 36 -13.45 -50.36 0.35
N MET A 37 -12.38 -49.58 0.21
CA MET A 37 -11.01 -50.10 0.21
C MET A 37 -10.13 -49.21 1.09
N SER A 38 -9.86 -49.72 2.29
CA SER A 38 -8.81 -49.25 3.19
C SER A 38 -7.48 -49.73 2.63
N PHE A 39 -6.60 -48.81 2.26
CA PHE A 39 -5.17 -49.09 2.09
C PHE A 39 -4.43 -48.45 3.27
N GLU A 40 -4.07 -49.29 4.23
CA GLU A 40 -2.99 -49.02 5.16
C GLU A 40 -1.69 -48.94 4.35
N SER A 41 -0.97 -47.83 4.48
CA SER A 41 0.45 -47.78 4.14
C SER A 41 1.19 -47.19 5.32
N GLU A 42 1.73 -48.10 6.12
CA GLU A 42 2.81 -47.86 7.06
C GLU A 42 4.06 -47.49 6.29
N VAL A 43 4.60 -46.28 6.47
CA VAL A 43 6.02 -46.00 6.19
C VAL A 43 6.59 -45.03 7.23
N GLY A 44 7.27 -45.64 8.19
CA GLY A 44 8.57 -45.20 8.76
C GLY A 44 8.76 -43.74 9.14
N THR A 45 8.48 -43.40 10.40
CA THR A 45 9.06 -42.24 11.08
C THR A 45 10.54 -42.52 11.42
N VAL A 46 11.45 -41.93 10.65
CA VAL A 46 12.87 -41.85 10.99
C VAL A 46 13.06 -40.72 12.01
N LYS A 47 13.30 -41.11 13.26
CA LYS A 47 13.64 -40.23 14.38
C LYS A 47 15.11 -39.84 14.25
N VAL A 48 15.38 -38.61 13.83
CA VAL A 48 16.73 -38.01 13.89
C VAL A 48 16.76 -37.08 15.09
N GLU A 49 17.49 -37.48 16.13
CA GLU A 49 17.87 -36.62 17.25
C GLU A 49 19.06 -35.76 16.83
N PRO A 50 19.02 -34.43 16.97
CA PRO A 50 20.21 -33.63 17.14
C PRO A 50 20.41 -33.39 18.63
N SER A 51 21.44 -34.04 19.16
CA SER A 51 22.19 -33.64 20.35
C SER A 51 22.44 -32.13 20.34
N GLY A 52 22.05 -31.46 21.44
CA GLY A 52 22.13 -30.01 21.59
C GLY A 52 23.56 -29.47 21.74
N PRO A 53 23.65 -28.16 22.02
CA PRO A 53 24.43 -27.76 23.17
C PRO A 53 23.57 -26.99 24.18
N GLU A 54 23.76 -27.34 25.44
CA GLU A 54 23.24 -26.65 26.62
C GLU A 54 23.61 -25.17 26.55
N THR A 55 22.60 -24.30 26.57
CA THR A 55 22.81 -22.87 26.80
C THR A 55 22.71 -22.61 28.30
N ASP A 56 23.87 -22.55 28.94
CA ASP A 56 24.00 -22.03 30.29
C ASP A 56 23.54 -20.57 30.35
N ASN A 57 22.55 -20.33 31.21
CA ASN A 57 22.11 -19.00 31.62
C ASN A 57 23.21 -18.33 32.43
N LEU A 58 24.06 -17.54 31.77
CA LEU A 58 24.98 -16.62 32.43
C LEU A 58 24.30 -15.27 32.64
N SER A 59 24.08 -14.95 33.92
CA SER A 59 23.60 -13.65 34.38
C SER A 59 24.61 -12.54 34.04
N SER A 60 24.11 -11.47 33.42
CA SER A 60 24.89 -10.34 32.90
C SER A 60 25.58 -9.47 33.97
N SER A 61 25.54 -9.87 35.25
CA SER A 61 26.06 -9.07 36.37
C SER A 61 27.41 -9.54 36.92
N THR A 62 27.98 -10.66 36.45
CA THR A 62 29.29 -11.17 36.94
C THR A 62 30.44 -11.15 35.92
N LEU A 63 30.21 -10.67 34.69
CA LEU A 63 31.25 -10.63 33.65
C LEU A 63 32.12 -9.36 33.65
N ASN A 64 31.77 -8.34 34.45
CA ASN A 64 32.53 -7.08 34.47
C ASN A 64 33.66 -7.02 35.51
N SER A 65 33.79 -7.98 36.45
CA SER A 65 34.85 -7.95 37.48
C SER A 65 35.99 -8.94 37.27
N LYS A 66 35.92 -9.84 36.27
CA LYS A 66 36.90 -10.93 36.08
C LYS A 66 38.06 -10.63 35.13
N PHE A 67 38.17 -9.42 34.59
CA PHE A 67 39.19 -9.09 33.58
C PHE A 67 40.19 -8.01 34.00
N TRP A 68 40.17 -7.61 35.27
CA TRP A 68 41.20 -6.74 35.84
C TRP A 68 42.05 -7.61 36.76
N CYS A 69 43.37 -7.62 36.58
CA CYS A 69 44.23 -8.22 37.60
C CYS A 69 44.10 -7.39 38.88
N GLN A 70 44.19 -8.06 40.03
CA GLN A 70 43.98 -7.46 41.35
C GLN A 70 44.89 -6.22 41.58
N ASP A 71 46.03 -6.16 40.89
CA ASP A 71 46.98 -5.04 40.95
C ASP A 71 46.56 -3.80 40.13
N CYS A 72 45.66 -3.91 39.15
CA CYS A 72 45.23 -2.77 38.32
C CYS A 72 43.89 -2.14 38.75
N SER A 73 43.18 -2.74 39.73
CA SER A 73 41.92 -2.16 40.21
C SER A 73 42.11 -1.09 41.29
N GLU A 74 43.28 -1.07 41.96
CA GLU A 74 43.54 -0.12 43.05
C GLU A 74 44.37 1.09 42.59
N ASP A 75 45.24 0.96 41.58
CA ASP A 75 46.10 2.04 41.07
C ASP A 75 45.88 2.35 39.58
N ALA A 76 44.63 2.52 39.15
CA ALA A 76 44.33 3.04 37.81
C ALA A 76 44.64 4.56 37.73
N ALA A 77 45.89 4.94 37.97
CA ALA A 77 46.40 6.24 37.58
C ALA A 77 46.35 6.36 36.05
N GLU A 78 46.00 7.55 35.54
CA GLU A 78 45.85 7.84 34.10
C GLU A 78 47.12 7.59 33.26
N ASP A 79 48.26 7.26 33.90
CA ASP A 79 49.58 7.09 33.30
C ASP A 79 50.14 5.64 33.37
N CYS A 80 49.31 4.60 33.28
CA CYS A 80 49.80 3.22 33.10
C CYS A 80 50.44 3.03 31.70
N LYS A 81 51.72 3.41 31.58
CA LYS A 81 52.55 3.32 30.37
C LYS A 81 53.57 2.17 30.39
N ASP A 82 53.50 1.27 31.36
CA ASP A 82 54.48 0.19 31.45
C ASP A 82 54.19 -0.97 30.49
N SER A 83 55.15 -1.19 29.60
CA SER A 83 55.18 -2.11 28.46
C SER A 83 55.29 -3.60 28.84
N GLY A 84 54.82 -3.99 30.04
CA GLY A 84 54.99 -5.33 30.59
C GLY A 84 53.73 -6.10 31.00
N HIS A 85 52.54 -5.48 31.03
CA HIS A 85 51.33 -6.14 31.56
C HIS A 85 50.45 -6.78 30.47
N SER A 86 50.01 -8.02 30.69
CA SER A 86 49.15 -8.82 29.79
C SER A 86 47.78 -8.18 29.49
N VAL A 87 47.36 -7.20 30.30
CA VAL A 87 46.13 -6.41 30.10
C VAL A 87 46.25 -5.46 28.89
N CYS A 88 47.45 -4.92 28.62
CA CYS A 88 47.71 -4.14 27.39
C CYS A 88 47.53 -5.02 26.14
N SER A 89 47.90 -6.29 26.21
CA SER A 89 47.75 -7.25 25.12
C SER A 89 46.28 -7.53 24.78
N LEU A 90 45.37 -7.54 25.76
CA LEU A 90 43.93 -7.73 25.52
C LEU A 90 43.25 -6.50 24.90
N ARG A 91 43.62 -5.28 25.33
CA ARG A 91 43.15 -4.04 24.66
C ARG A 91 43.66 -3.97 23.23
N GLN A 92 44.92 -4.31 23.01
CA GLN A 92 45.51 -4.36 21.67
C GLN A 92 44.81 -5.41 20.79
N LEU A 93 44.60 -6.63 21.30
CA LEU A 93 43.90 -7.70 20.58
C LEU A 93 42.45 -7.30 20.22
N ARG A 94 41.72 -6.66 21.15
CA ARG A 94 40.36 -6.15 20.88
C ARG A 94 40.36 -5.04 19.82
N THR A 95 41.38 -4.19 19.84
CA THR A 95 41.54 -3.11 18.85
C THR A 95 41.86 -3.68 17.47
N GLU A 96 42.75 -4.69 17.40
CA GLU A 96 43.09 -5.42 16.18
C GLU A 96 41.89 -6.22 15.62
N GLN A 97 41.08 -6.85 16.48
CA GLN A 97 39.85 -7.54 16.08
C GLN A 97 38.72 -6.58 15.65
N ALA A 98 38.65 -5.38 16.24
CA ALA A 98 37.66 -4.36 15.88
C ALA A 98 38.06 -3.55 14.64
N ALA A 99 39.36 -3.43 14.35
CA ALA A 99 39.90 -2.66 13.23
C ALA A 99 39.23 -2.95 11.87
N PRO A 100 39.03 -4.21 11.43
CA PRO A 100 38.38 -4.46 10.13
C PRO A 100 36.91 -4.02 10.10
N LYS A 101 36.17 -4.15 11.22
CA LYS A 101 34.79 -3.69 11.33
C LYS A 101 34.70 -2.16 11.34
N LEU A 102 35.62 -1.48 12.03
CA LEU A 102 35.72 -0.02 12.02
C LEU A 102 36.09 0.50 10.64
N GLN A 103 37.00 -0.15 9.92
CA GLN A 103 37.31 0.19 8.52
C GLN A 103 36.10 -0.03 7.60
N GLN A 104 35.31 -1.09 7.81
CA GLN A 104 34.09 -1.32 7.04
C GLN A 104 33.03 -0.25 7.33
N LEU A 105 32.84 0.13 8.60
CA LEU A 105 31.93 1.20 8.98
C LEU A 105 32.35 2.56 8.41
N ASP A 106 33.65 2.87 8.41
CA ASP A 106 34.16 4.12 7.83
C ASP A 106 33.96 4.18 6.32
N LYS A 107 34.16 3.05 5.61
CA LYS A 107 33.81 2.93 4.18
C LYS A 107 32.33 3.19 3.93
N VAL A 108 31.44 2.58 4.71
CA VAL A 108 29.98 2.81 4.59
C VAL A 108 29.63 4.25 4.90
N ALA A 109 30.21 4.84 5.95
CA ALA A 109 29.97 6.23 6.32
C ALA A 109 30.49 7.22 5.26
N LYS A 110 31.59 6.90 4.58
CA LYS A 110 32.11 7.67 3.44
C LYS A 110 31.15 7.62 2.25
N SER A 111 30.72 6.43 1.84
CA SER A 111 29.74 6.27 0.75
C SER A 111 28.40 6.95 1.07
N ALA A 112 27.92 6.87 2.32
CA ALA A 112 26.70 7.57 2.73
C ALA A 112 26.84 9.10 2.63
N ARG A 113 27.99 9.67 3.04
CA ARG A 113 28.28 11.10 2.89
C ARG A 113 28.32 11.53 1.43
N GLU A 114 28.88 10.72 0.54
CA GLU A 114 28.91 10.97 -0.90
C GLU A 114 27.48 10.97 -1.50
N VAL A 115 26.62 10.04 -1.09
CA VAL A 115 25.20 10.02 -1.50
C VAL A 115 24.46 11.25 -1.00
N VAL A 116 24.63 11.62 0.28
CA VAL A 116 23.99 12.83 0.85
C VAL A 116 24.45 14.08 0.10
N LYS A 117 25.75 14.19 -0.22
CA LYS A 117 26.28 15.30 -1.01
C LYS A 117 25.65 15.34 -2.40
N ALA A 118 25.60 14.21 -3.11
CA ALA A 118 24.97 14.13 -4.44
C ALA A 118 23.48 14.51 -4.42
N LEU A 119 22.76 14.14 -3.36
CA LEU A 119 21.35 14.54 -3.16
C LEU A 119 21.21 16.05 -2.89
N LEU A 120 22.10 16.65 -2.11
CA LEU A 120 22.12 18.09 -1.86
C LEU A 120 22.47 18.87 -3.15
N ASP A 121 23.43 18.41 -3.93
CA ASP A 121 23.79 19.00 -5.22
C ASP A 121 22.61 18.89 -6.21
N ALA A 122 21.96 17.73 -6.29
CA ALA A 122 20.77 17.52 -7.11
C ALA A 122 19.60 18.42 -6.68
N LYS A 123 19.40 18.61 -5.36
CA LYS A 123 18.41 19.56 -4.83
C LYS A 123 18.72 20.98 -5.31
N GLY A 124 19.97 21.43 -5.23
CA GLY A 124 20.37 22.76 -5.70
C GLY A 124 20.11 22.96 -7.20
N VAL A 125 20.42 21.95 -8.02
CA VAL A 125 20.12 21.98 -9.47
C VAL A 125 18.61 22.06 -9.73
N LEU A 126 17.81 21.27 -9.00
CA LEU A 126 16.35 21.29 -9.12
C LEU A 126 15.74 22.62 -8.66
N GLU A 127 16.24 23.22 -7.57
CA GLU A 127 15.81 24.55 -7.09
C GLU A 127 16.15 25.64 -8.12
N ALA A 128 17.36 25.62 -8.69
CA ALA A 128 17.75 26.55 -9.74
C ALA A 128 16.91 26.39 -11.02
N GLN A 129 16.63 25.15 -11.43
CA GLN A 129 15.72 24.87 -12.54
C GLN A 129 14.31 25.38 -12.22
N LEU A 130 13.79 25.11 -11.02
CA LEU A 130 12.47 25.58 -10.61
C LEU A 130 12.36 27.11 -10.66
N GLU A 131 13.37 27.84 -10.20
CA GLU A 131 13.42 29.30 -10.31
C GLU A 131 13.50 29.78 -11.77
N GLN A 132 14.24 29.08 -12.63
CA GLN A 132 14.25 29.35 -14.07
C GLN A 132 12.86 29.16 -14.69
N TRP A 133 12.17 28.07 -14.34
CA TRP A 133 10.81 27.79 -14.80
C TRP A 133 9.80 28.83 -14.30
N ARG A 134 9.90 29.24 -13.03
CA ARG A 134 9.10 30.36 -12.46
C ARG A 134 9.36 31.67 -13.18
N GLY A 135 10.61 31.96 -13.51
CA GLY A 135 10.99 33.15 -14.29
C GLY A 135 10.35 33.15 -15.67
N ARG A 136 10.42 32.03 -16.40
CA ARG A 136 9.79 31.90 -17.72
C ARG A 136 8.27 31.99 -17.65
N LEU A 137 7.65 31.39 -16.64
CA LEU A 137 6.19 31.48 -16.44
C LEU A 137 5.75 32.94 -16.20
N ARG A 138 6.45 33.68 -15.34
CA ARG A 138 6.17 35.11 -15.12
C ARG A 138 6.28 35.93 -16.41
N HIS A 139 7.25 35.61 -17.27
CA HIS A 139 7.40 36.29 -18.57
C HIS A 139 6.19 36.04 -19.48
N VAL A 140 5.72 34.79 -19.58
CA VAL A 140 4.49 34.44 -20.33
C VAL A 140 3.26 35.13 -19.73
N GLU A 141 3.15 35.21 -18.41
CA GLU A 141 2.04 35.90 -17.73
C GLU A 141 2.03 37.41 -17.99
N GLU A 142 3.19 38.07 -17.93
CA GLU A 142 3.27 39.52 -18.21
C GLU A 142 3.04 39.81 -19.69
N ALA A 143 3.63 39.03 -20.61
CA ALA A 143 3.39 39.19 -22.06
C ALA A 143 1.90 39.01 -22.41
N LYS A 144 1.21 38.06 -21.76
CA LYS A 144 -0.24 37.89 -21.91
C LYS A 144 -1.00 39.12 -21.43
N LYS A 145 -0.59 39.71 -20.31
CA LYS A 145 -1.22 40.90 -19.73
C LYS A 145 -1.02 42.12 -20.62
N GLU A 146 0.20 42.34 -21.11
CA GLU A 146 0.52 43.41 -22.06
C GLU A 146 -0.31 43.28 -23.36
N LEU A 147 -0.42 42.07 -23.91
CA LEU A 147 -1.28 41.80 -25.07
C LEU A 147 -2.76 42.09 -24.78
N TRP A 148 -3.24 41.75 -23.58
CA TRP A 148 -4.62 41.99 -23.18
C TRP A 148 -4.93 43.48 -22.96
N GLU A 149 -4.01 44.23 -22.35
CA GLU A 149 -4.11 45.68 -22.17
C GLU A 149 -4.06 46.40 -23.52
N ALA A 150 -3.14 46.02 -24.42
CA ALA A 150 -3.07 46.55 -25.78
C ALA A 150 -4.38 46.32 -26.56
N ALA A 151 -4.95 45.11 -26.47
CA ALA A 151 -6.22 44.77 -27.11
C ALA A 151 -7.42 45.57 -26.57
N MET A 152 -7.36 46.05 -25.33
CA MET A 152 -8.44 46.84 -24.71
C MET A 152 -8.32 48.34 -25.01
N ASP A 153 -7.12 48.88 -25.14
CA ASP A 153 -6.88 50.32 -25.32
C ASP A 153 -6.99 50.79 -26.78
N CYS A 154 -6.85 49.90 -27.77
CA CYS A 154 -6.88 50.27 -29.17
C CYS A 154 -8.19 49.88 -29.88
N ARG A 155 -8.90 50.86 -30.45
CA ARG A 155 -9.99 50.59 -31.42
C ARG A 155 -9.49 50.24 -32.83
N ASP A 156 -8.20 50.47 -33.09
CA ASP A 156 -7.60 50.38 -34.42
C ASP A 156 -6.33 49.50 -34.46
N LEU A 157 -6.12 48.59 -33.50
CA LEU A 157 -5.04 47.60 -33.63
C LEU A 157 -5.35 46.70 -34.83
N GLU A 158 -4.44 46.67 -35.80
CA GLU A 158 -4.54 45.75 -36.92
C GLU A 158 -4.48 44.31 -36.39
N GLU A 159 -5.57 43.56 -36.64
CA GLU A 159 -5.76 42.13 -36.34
C GLU A 159 -4.49 41.25 -36.50
N PRO A 160 -3.64 41.41 -37.56
CA PRO A 160 -2.42 40.62 -37.70
C PRO A 160 -1.40 40.77 -36.56
N ALA A 161 -1.27 41.95 -35.93
CA ALA A 161 -0.30 42.15 -34.85
C ALA A 161 -0.69 41.42 -33.56
N LEU A 162 -2.00 41.26 -33.32
CA LEU A 162 -2.53 40.53 -32.17
C LEU A 162 -2.37 39.00 -32.36
N GLU A 163 -2.59 38.52 -33.59
CA GLU A 163 -2.40 37.11 -33.94
C GLU A 163 -0.93 36.68 -33.80
N GLU A 164 0.01 37.49 -34.29
CA GLU A 164 1.46 37.23 -34.17
C GLU A 164 1.89 37.15 -32.69
N GLY A 165 1.39 38.06 -31.84
CA GLY A 165 1.67 38.04 -30.40
C GLY A 165 1.11 36.80 -29.68
N LEU A 166 -0.09 36.35 -30.06
CA LEU A 166 -0.69 35.14 -29.50
C LEU A 166 0.05 33.86 -29.93
N GLU A 167 0.49 33.78 -31.17
CA GLU A 167 1.24 32.63 -31.69
C GLU A 167 2.62 32.53 -31.00
N GLN A 168 3.31 33.66 -30.82
CA GLN A 168 4.56 33.70 -30.06
C GLN A 168 4.37 33.24 -28.61
N LEU A 169 3.31 33.69 -27.94
CA LEU A 169 3.01 33.31 -26.56
C LEU A 169 2.66 31.83 -26.41
N LEU A 170 1.94 31.27 -27.38
CA LEU A 170 1.65 29.83 -27.46
C LEU A 170 2.93 29.01 -27.68
N GLN A 171 3.84 29.50 -28.53
CA GLN A 171 5.13 28.86 -28.77
C GLN A 171 6.01 28.86 -27.52
N ASP A 172 6.04 29.97 -26.77
CA ASP A 172 6.80 30.09 -25.51
C ASP A 172 6.23 29.19 -24.41
N ALA A 173 4.89 29.15 -24.28
CA ALA A 173 4.21 28.23 -23.37
C ALA A 173 4.45 26.76 -23.75
N THR A 174 4.44 26.43 -25.04
CA THR A 174 4.71 25.07 -25.53
C THR A 174 6.15 24.66 -25.27
N THR A 175 7.11 25.57 -25.52
CA THR A 175 8.53 25.34 -25.21
C THR A 175 8.73 25.13 -23.70
N LEU A 176 7.97 25.85 -22.87
CA LEU A 176 7.97 25.66 -21.42
C LEU A 176 7.43 24.28 -21.03
N LEU A 177 6.37 23.81 -21.68
CA LEU A 177 5.80 22.49 -21.40
C LEU A 177 6.66 21.33 -21.95
N GLN A 178 7.48 21.58 -22.97
CA GLN A 178 8.31 20.56 -23.63
C GLN A 178 9.74 20.49 -23.14
N ALA A 179 10.24 21.49 -22.39
CA ALA A 179 11.63 21.45 -21.95
C ALA A 179 11.87 20.28 -20.98
N LYS A 180 12.70 19.35 -21.42
CA LYS A 180 12.97 18.07 -20.75
C LYS A 180 13.93 18.31 -19.57
N CYS A 181 13.48 18.05 -18.35
CA CYS A 181 14.38 17.92 -17.21
C CYS A 181 15.11 16.57 -17.26
N GLN A 182 16.31 16.52 -17.84
CA GLN A 182 17.17 15.34 -17.72
C GLN A 182 18.02 15.44 -16.45
N LEU A 183 17.53 14.86 -15.36
CA LEU A 183 18.36 14.64 -14.17
C LEU A 183 19.04 13.28 -14.30
N GLN A 184 20.35 13.25 -14.55
CA GLN A 184 21.16 12.03 -14.42
C GLN A 184 21.82 12.04 -13.04
N VAL A 185 21.32 11.22 -12.14
CA VAL A 185 22.01 10.91 -10.88
C VAL A 185 22.74 9.61 -11.10
N GLN A 186 24.07 9.66 -11.17
CA GLN A 186 24.93 8.49 -11.15
C GLN A 186 25.53 8.38 -9.74
N VAL A 187 25.12 7.35 -9.01
CA VAL A 187 25.76 6.99 -7.73
C VAL A 187 26.57 5.73 -7.98
N ASP A 188 27.89 5.88 -8.00
CA ASP A 188 28.82 4.76 -8.03
C ASP A 188 28.99 4.24 -6.60
N SER A 189 28.16 3.25 -6.24
CA SER A 189 28.35 2.46 -5.02
C SER A 189 29.14 1.19 -5.37
N PRO A 190 30.01 0.68 -4.48
CA PRO A 190 30.72 -0.58 -4.69
C PRO A 190 29.81 -1.80 -4.94
N CYS A 191 28.48 -1.69 -4.73
CA CYS A 191 27.53 -2.78 -4.91
C CYS A 191 26.42 -2.51 -5.94
N SER A 192 26.32 -1.33 -6.55
CA SER A 192 25.34 -1.03 -7.61
C SER A 192 25.52 0.37 -8.21
N THR A 193 25.42 0.47 -9.54
CA THR A 193 25.30 1.76 -10.25
C THR A 193 23.82 2.05 -10.45
N TRP A 194 23.35 3.16 -9.90
CA TRP A 194 21.99 3.64 -10.13
C TRP A 194 22.03 4.74 -11.18
N LYS A 195 21.28 4.59 -12.28
CA LYS A 195 21.10 5.61 -13.31
C LYS A 195 19.61 5.85 -13.48
N GLY A 196 19.15 7.00 -13.01
CA GLY A 196 17.81 7.50 -13.31
C GLY A 196 17.88 8.48 -14.48
N GLN A 197 17.00 8.35 -15.46
CA GLN A 197 16.74 9.40 -16.45
C GLN A 197 15.28 9.81 -16.30
N LEU A 198 15.05 11.08 -15.99
CA LEU A 198 13.73 11.65 -15.91
C LEU A 198 13.35 12.23 -17.29
N GLN A 199 12.18 11.86 -17.82
CA GLN A 199 11.59 12.52 -18.99
C GLN A 199 10.18 12.97 -18.61
N VAL A 200 9.96 14.27 -18.48
CA VAL A 200 8.60 14.80 -18.31
C VAL A 200 7.84 14.56 -19.62
N ALA A 201 6.81 13.72 -19.57
CA ALA A 201 5.99 13.41 -20.75
C ALA A 201 5.06 14.59 -21.07
N ALA A 202 4.68 14.68 -22.35
CA ALA A 202 3.93 15.77 -22.98
C ALA A 202 2.71 16.30 -22.19
N PRO A 203 2.33 17.59 -22.39
CA PRO A 203 1.19 18.21 -21.73
C PRO A 203 -0.11 17.50 -22.11
N GLY A 204 -0.69 16.80 -21.15
CA GLY A 204 -1.91 15.99 -21.32
C GLY A 204 -1.99 14.80 -20.35
N SER A 205 -0.84 14.29 -19.90
CA SER A 205 -0.81 13.30 -18.82
C SER A 205 -0.67 14.00 -17.46
N ARG A 206 -1.77 14.13 -16.72
CA ARG A 206 -1.82 14.81 -15.41
C ARG A 206 -1.05 14.10 -14.27
N GLY A 207 -0.09 13.23 -14.57
CA GLY A 207 0.46 12.30 -13.58
C GLY A 207 1.92 11.90 -13.72
N SER A 208 2.78 12.68 -14.38
CA SER A 208 4.11 12.20 -14.73
C SER A 208 5.25 13.11 -14.25
N LEU A 209 5.91 12.66 -13.16
CA LEU A 209 7.38 12.49 -13.09
C LEU A 209 8.28 13.40 -12.24
N LEU A 210 7.84 14.07 -11.17
CA LEU A 210 8.78 14.54 -10.13
C LEU A 210 8.47 14.10 -8.69
N CYS A 211 7.31 13.48 -8.47
CA CYS A 211 6.89 12.99 -7.16
C CYS A 211 7.37 11.58 -6.74
N PRO A 212 7.64 10.59 -7.61
CA PRO A 212 7.79 9.21 -7.13
C PRO A 212 9.07 8.93 -6.32
N LEU A 213 10.21 9.59 -6.58
CA LEU A 213 11.44 9.27 -5.83
C LEU A 213 11.58 10.10 -4.53
N VAL A 214 11.15 11.36 -4.55
CA VAL A 214 11.33 12.30 -3.42
C VAL A 214 10.16 12.26 -2.44
N LEU A 215 8.90 12.13 -2.89
CA LEU A 215 7.76 11.98 -1.96
C LEU A 215 7.66 10.57 -1.36
N GLN A 216 8.21 9.55 -2.03
CA GLN A 216 8.19 8.17 -1.55
C GLN A 216 9.20 7.91 -0.41
N MET A 217 10.21 8.77 -0.25
CA MET A 217 11.08 8.75 0.93
C MET A 217 10.45 9.43 2.16
N HIS A 218 9.55 10.39 1.97
CA HIS A 218 9.23 11.35 3.02
C HIS A 218 8.18 10.87 4.04
N GLN A 219 7.45 9.78 3.80
CA GLN A 219 6.30 9.44 4.68
C GLN A 219 6.36 8.07 5.34
N ASP A 220 6.86 7.01 4.70
CA ASP A 220 6.77 5.66 5.27
C ASP A 220 8.09 4.87 5.30
N TRP A 221 9.21 5.44 4.84
CA TRP A 221 10.51 4.74 4.68
C TRP A 221 10.45 3.42 3.88
N SER A 222 9.31 3.08 3.26
CA SER A 222 9.18 1.88 2.44
C SER A 222 9.52 2.21 0.99
N LEU A 223 10.73 1.85 0.56
CA LEU A 223 11.12 1.88 -0.84
C LEU A 223 10.26 0.87 -1.61
N THR A 224 9.26 1.32 -2.36
CA THR A 224 8.61 0.45 -3.35
C THR A 224 9.57 0.21 -4.51
N LYS A 225 9.66 -1.06 -4.91
CA LYS A 225 10.50 -1.50 -6.02
C LYS A 225 9.94 -0.96 -7.32
N ILE A 226 10.77 -0.25 -8.08
CA ILE A 226 10.44 0.19 -9.43
C ILE A 226 10.84 -0.93 -10.38
N PHE A 227 9.86 -1.45 -11.12
CA PHE A 227 10.08 -2.42 -12.19
C PHE A 227 10.48 -1.69 -13.47
N ARG A 228 11.29 -2.34 -14.30
CA ARG A 228 11.57 -1.79 -15.63
C ARG A 228 10.32 -1.89 -16.51
N PRO A 229 10.13 -0.98 -17.50
CA PRO A 229 9.00 -1.05 -18.42
C PRO A 229 8.85 -2.44 -19.08
N GLU A 230 9.96 -3.04 -19.49
CA GLU A 230 10.01 -4.39 -20.08
C GLU A 230 9.69 -5.54 -19.10
N GLU A 231 9.70 -5.29 -17.78
CA GLU A 231 9.26 -6.25 -16.76
C GLU A 231 7.78 -6.07 -16.40
N CYS A 232 7.11 -5.07 -16.98
CA CYS A 232 5.71 -4.73 -16.70
C CYS A 232 4.82 -5.05 -17.90
N MET A 233 3.73 -5.76 -17.64
CA MET A 233 2.69 -6.01 -18.63
C MET A 233 1.37 -5.42 -18.13
N HIS A 234 0.83 -4.47 -18.90
CA HIS A 234 -0.47 -3.85 -18.64
C HIS A 234 -1.49 -4.42 -19.62
N VAL A 235 -2.47 -5.16 -19.12
CA VAL A 235 -3.39 -5.95 -19.96
C VAL A 235 -4.84 -5.44 -19.97
N VAL A 236 -5.12 -4.27 -19.38
CA VAL A 236 -6.49 -3.73 -19.25
C VAL A 236 -7.26 -3.72 -20.57
N LYS A 237 -6.60 -3.31 -21.68
CA LYS A 237 -7.24 -3.26 -22.99
C LYS A 237 -7.52 -4.66 -23.55
N LEU A 238 -6.57 -5.57 -23.39
CA LEU A 238 -6.68 -6.96 -23.86
C LEU A 238 -7.77 -7.71 -23.08
N SER A 239 -7.80 -7.57 -21.76
CA SER A 239 -8.75 -8.27 -20.90
C SER A 239 -10.20 -7.80 -21.02
N LYS A 240 -10.46 -6.68 -21.70
CA LYS A 240 -11.82 -6.17 -21.95
C LYS A 240 -12.42 -6.67 -23.27
N GLN A 241 -11.67 -7.40 -24.07
CA GLN A 241 -12.17 -7.94 -25.34
C GLN A 241 -13.11 -9.12 -25.07
N LYS A 242 -14.37 -8.99 -25.50
CA LYS A 242 -15.40 -10.04 -25.34
C LYS A 242 -15.20 -11.22 -26.28
N GLU A 243 -14.61 -10.96 -27.44
CA GLU A 243 -14.32 -11.97 -28.44
C GLU A 243 -12.85 -12.35 -28.37
N HIS A 244 -12.56 -13.63 -28.57
CA HIS A 244 -11.19 -14.11 -28.65
C HIS A 244 -10.56 -13.56 -29.94
N THR A 245 -9.58 -12.66 -29.80
CA THR A 245 -8.94 -12.00 -30.93
C THR A 245 -7.55 -12.58 -31.20
N GLN A 246 -7.05 -12.36 -32.42
CA GLN A 246 -5.67 -12.64 -32.78
C GLN A 246 -4.66 -11.92 -31.84
N GLU A 247 -5.01 -10.74 -31.33
CA GLU A 247 -4.16 -9.98 -30.39
C GLU A 247 -3.93 -10.73 -29.08
N LEU A 248 -4.94 -11.47 -28.59
CA LEU A 248 -4.82 -12.30 -27.38
C LEU A 248 -3.84 -13.46 -27.59
N ASP A 249 -3.88 -14.10 -28.76
CA ASP A 249 -2.96 -15.18 -29.11
C ASP A 249 -1.54 -14.65 -29.31
N GLU A 250 -1.38 -13.52 -29.99
CA GLU A 250 -0.09 -12.84 -30.15
C GLU A 250 0.51 -12.45 -28.80
N ALA A 251 -0.31 -11.96 -27.86
CA ALA A 251 0.13 -11.64 -26.51
C ALA A 251 0.65 -12.88 -25.77
N LEU A 252 0.01 -14.04 -25.92
CA LEU A 252 0.47 -15.32 -25.33
C LEU A 252 1.73 -15.87 -25.98
N GLN A 253 1.91 -15.61 -27.29
CA GLN A 253 3.10 -16.02 -28.03
C GLN A 253 4.29 -15.10 -27.81
N ASN A 254 4.10 -13.93 -27.18
CA ASN A 254 5.17 -12.98 -26.94
C ASN A 254 6.33 -13.64 -26.14
N PRO A 255 7.54 -13.72 -26.72
CA PRO A 255 8.68 -14.36 -26.06
C PRO A 255 9.12 -13.62 -24.80
N GLY A 256 8.77 -12.33 -24.64
CA GLY A 256 9.08 -11.53 -23.47
C GLY A 256 8.22 -11.81 -22.23
N LEU A 257 7.21 -12.68 -22.31
CA LEU A 257 6.39 -13.05 -21.16
C LEU A 257 7.22 -13.67 -20.02
N ASP A 258 8.34 -14.32 -20.35
CA ASP A 258 9.25 -14.86 -19.35
C ASP A 258 9.92 -13.76 -18.52
N LYS A 259 10.00 -12.52 -19.00
CA LYS A 259 10.62 -11.39 -18.28
C LYS A 259 9.62 -10.61 -17.42
N VAL A 260 8.32 -10.90 -17.54
CA VAL A 260 7.29 -10.18 -16.81
C VAL A 260 7.38 -10.48 -15.31
N ARG A 261 7.51 -9.41 -14.51
CA ARG A 261 7.53 -9.46 -13.04
C ARG A 261 6.36 -8.71 -12.43
N LYS A 262 5.76 -7.79 -13.18
CA LYS A 262 4.55 -7.06 -12.80
C LYS A 262 3.47 -7.29 -13.86
N LEU A 263 2.37 -7.93 -13.49
CA LEU A 263 1.18 -8.04 -14.33
C LEU A 263 0.05 -7.20 -13.73
N ASP A 264 -0.43 -6.23 -14.50
CA ASP A 264 -1.37 -5.22 -14.02
C ASP A 264 -2.63 -5.12 -14.89
N GLY A 265 -3.77 -4.98 -14.24
CA GLY A 265 -5.05 -4.77 -14.88
C GLY A 265 -5.69 -6.00 -15.55
N LEU A 266 -5.34 -7.23 -15.15
CA LEU A 266 -5.95 -8.44 -15.71
C LEU A 266 -7.39 -8.61 -15.20
N ASN A 267 -8.39 -8.37 -16.05
CA ASN A 267 -9.78 -8.76 -15.77
C ASN A 267 -10.04 -10.20 -16.27
N CYS A 268 -10.53 -11.08 -15.40
CA CYS A 268 -10.75 -12.50 -15.71
C CYS A 268 -12.19 -12.86 -16.13
N GLU A 269 -13.15 -11.94 -16.00
CA GLU A 269 -14.57 -12.23 -16.28
C GLU A 269 -14.81 -12.48 -17.78
N GLU A 270 -14.23 -11.64 -18.63
CA GLU A 270 -14.51 -11.66 -20.07
C GLU A 270 -13.82 -12.82 -20.80
N GLN A 271 -12.64 -13.27 -20.32
CA GLN A 271 -11.82 -14.28 -21.00
C GLN A 271 -11.15 -15.27 -20.02
N PRO A 272 -11.92 -16.06 -19.26
CA PRO A 272 -11.39 -16.87 -18.14
C PRO A 272 -10.33 -17.91 -18.57
N ASN A 273 -10.48 -18.50 -19.76
CA ASN A 273 -9.52 -19.48 -20.26
C ASN A 273 -8.20 -18.82 -20.66
N TRP A 274 -8.27 -17.70 -21.38
CA TRP A 274 -7.08 -16.96 -21.81
C TRP A 274 -6.31 -16.39 -20.61
N SER A 275 -7.00 -15.77 -19.65
CA SER A 275 -6.39 -15.25 -18.42
C SER A 275 -5.72 -16.35 -17.61
N THR A 276 -6.31 -17.55 -17.56
CA THR A 276 -5.69 -18.71 -16.90
C THR A 276 -4.38 -19.12 -17.60
N VAL A 277 -4.37 -19.23 -18.93
CA VAL A 277 -3.15 -19.58 -19.70
C VAL A 277 -2.08 -18.50 -19.54
N LEU A 278 -2.46 -17.22 -19.56
CA LEU A 278 -1.53 -16.12 -19.32
C LEU A 278 -0.91 -16.21 -17.93
N LEU A 279 -1.72 -16.37 -16.89
CA LEU A 279 -1.25 -16.51 -15.50
C LEU A 279 -0.29 -17.69 -15.35
N GLN A 280 -0.60 -18.84 -15.93
CA GLN A 280 0.28 -20.02 -15.89
C GLN A 280 1.64 -19.73 -16.53
N ARG A 281 1.66 -18.99 -17.64
CA ARG A 281 2.88 -18.66 -18.37
C ARG A 281 3.78 -17.68 -17.63
N VAL A 282 3.20 -16.71 -16.90
CA VAL A 282 3.96 -15.71 -16.15
C VAL A 282 4.22 -16.12 -14.68
N ALA A 283 3.52 -17.13 -14.16
CA ALA A 283 3.55 -17.58 -12.77
C ALA A 283 4.95 -17.69 -12.12
N PRO A 284 5.99 -18.23 -12.80
CA PRO A 284 7.27 -18.48 -12.14
C PRO A 284 8.03 -17.21 -11.70
N ARG A 285 7.75 -16.04 -12.30
CA ARG A 285 8.56 -14.82 -12.14
C ARG A 285 7.78 -13.59 -11.70
N VAL A 286 6.45 -13.63 -11.73
CA VAL A 286 5.61 -12.51 -11.28
C VAL A 286 5.77 -12.29 -9.78
N GLU A 287 6.15 -11.07 -9.42
CA GLU A 287 6.28 -10.60 -8.04
C GLU A 287 5.12 -9.70 -7.62
N TRP A 288 4.49 -9.03 -8.58
CA TRP A 288 3.36 -8.13 -8.37
C TRP A 288 2.24 -8.44 -9.35
N LEU A 289 1.04 -8.70 -8.83
CA LEU A 289 -0.10 -9.12 -9.61
C LEU A 289 -1.37 -8.36 -9.23
N TYR A 290 -2.08 -7.84 -10.24
CA TYR A 290 -3.47 -7.41 -10.12
C TYR A 290 -4.37 -8.34 -10.93
N VAL A 291 -5.39 -8.91 -10.28
CA VAL A 291 -6.43 -9.71 -10.93
C VAL A 291 -7.81 -9.18 -10.53
N GLY A 292 -8.56 -8.70 -11.52
CA GLY A 292 -9.97 -8.35 -11.42
C GLY A 292 -10.86 -9.55 -11.71
N GLU A 293 -11.97 -9.65 -10.99
CA GLU A 293 -13.02 -10.65 -11.22
C GLU A 293 -12.52 -12.10 -11.28
N ALA A 294 -11.59 -12.44 -10.39
CA ALA A 294 -10.97 -13.75 -10.36
C ALA A 294 -11.96 -14.85 -9.92
N VAL A 295 -12.08 -15.90 -10.72
CA VAL A 295 -12.70 -17.18 -10.32
C VAL A 295 -11.67 -18.15 -9.71
N ARG A 296 -12.15 -19.30 -9.21
CA ARG A 296 -11.34 -20.28 -8.48
C ARG A 296 -10.11 -20.75 -9.25
N GLU A 297 -10.27 -21.06 -10.53
CA GLU A 297 -9.22 -21.62 -11.39
C GLU A 297 -8.03 -20.66 -11.50
N HIS A 298 -8.29 -19.35 -11.59
CA HIS A 298 -7.26 -18.33 -11.57
C HIS A 298 -6.50 -18.32 -10.23
N LEU A 299 -7.23 -18.43 -9.13
CA LEU A 299 -6.65 -18.38 -7.79
C LEU A 299 -5.85 -19.64 -7.45
N ASP A 300 -6.21 -20.80 -8.02
CA ASP A 300 -5.38 -22.00 -7.93
C ASP A 300 -4.02 -21.78 -8.61
N VAL A 301 -3.97 -21.12 -9.77
CA VAL A 301 -2.69 -20.73 -10.40
C VAL A 301 -1.94 -19.70 -9.56
N VAL A 302 -2.64 -18.69 -9.02
CA VAL A 302 -2.03 -17.64 -8.17
C VAL A 302 -1.43 -18.23 -6.91
N ARG A 303 -2.10 -19.19 -6.25
CA ARG A 303 -1.61 -19.91 -5.07
C ARG A 303 -0.22 -20.49 -5.29
N ASP A 304 0.00 -21.03 -6.49
CA ASP A 304 1.19 -21.78 -6.85
C ASP A 304 2.31 -20.89 -7.43
N MET A 305 2.17 -19.55 -7.40
CA MET A 305 3.18 -18.59 -7.88
C MET A 305 4.31 -18.38 -6.85
N PRO A 306 5.52 -18.92 -7.02
CA PRO A 306 6.55 -18.93 -5.98
C PRO A 306 7.17 -17.55 -5.72
N ALA A 307 7.19 -16.68 -6.72
CA ALA A 307 7.82 -15.36 -6.65
C ALA A 307 6.88 -14.25 -6.16
N LEU A 308 5.58 -14.52 -6.02
CA LEU A 308 4.58 -13.50 -5.78
C LEU A 308 4.72 -12.89 -4.38
N ARG A 309 4.85 -11.55 -4.31
CA ARG A 309 5.00 -10.79 -3.05
C ARG A 309 3.87 -9.79 -2.84
N CYS A 310 3.30 -9.27 -3.93
CA CYS A 310 2.23 -8.29 -3.90
C CYS A 310 1.04 -8.81 -4.72
N LEU A 311 -0.10 -8.96 -4.08
CA LEU A 311 -1.34 -9.41 -4.73
C LEU A 311 -2.45 -8.40 -4.51
N TYR A 312 -3.04 -7.92 -5.60
CA TYR A 312 -4.35 -7.30 -5.62
C TYR A 312 -5.32 -8.26 -6.29
N VAL A 313 -6.39 -8.62 -5.59
CA VAL A 313 -7.48 -9.44 -6.15
C VAL A 313 -8.85 -8.82 -5.90
N HIS A 314 -9.69 -8.79 -6.95
CA HIS A 314 -11.14 -8.57 -6.85
C HIS A 314 -11.86 -9.89 -7.10
N LEU A 315 -12.74 -10.28 -6.18
CA LEU A 315 -13.45 -11.56 -6.24
C LEU A 315 -14.92 -11.35 -6.63
N LEU A 316 -15.40 -12.04 -7.67
CA LEU A 316 -16.82 -12.08 -8.04
C LEU A 316 -17.64 -12.90 -7.03
N ASP A 317 -17.14 -14.09 -6.68
CA ASP A 317 -17.88 -15.12 -5.96
C ASP A 317 -17.42 -15.29 -4.52
N TYR A 318 -17.85 -14.40 -3.62
CA TYR A 318 -17.45 -14.43 -2.21
C TYR A 318 -18.08 -15.58 -1.37
N TRP A 319 -18.92 -16.42 -1.98
CA TRP A 319 -19.64 -17.53 -1.31
C TRP A 319 -19.11 -18.93 -1.64
N LYS A 320 -18.34 -19.09 -2.71
CA LYS A 320 -17.81 -20.39 -3.11
C LYS A 320 -16.54 -20.70 -2.31
N LYS A 321 -16.18 -21.98 -2.20
CA LYS A 321 -14.89 -22.40 -1.60
C LYS A 321 -13.75 -21.78 -2.40
N VAL A 322 -13.24 -20.65 -1.92
CA VAL A 322 -12.11 -19.95 -2.53
C VAL A 322 -10.82 -20.64 -2.09
N PRO A 323 -9.89 -20.94 -3.01
CA PRO A 323 -8.63 -21.56 -2.65
C PRO A 323 -7.80 -20.63 -1.76
N GLU A 324 -6.84 -21.23 -1.06
CA GLU A 324 -5.92 -20.47 -0.22
C GLU A 324 -5.04 -19.53 -1.05
N LEU A 325 -4.73 -18.36 -0.52
CA LEU A 325 -3.79 -17.42 -1.14
C LEU A 325 -2.34 -17.78 -0.77
N PRO A 326 -1.34 -17.37 -1.57
CA PRO A 326 0.07 -17.62 -1.26
C PRO A 326 0.48 -17.05 0.10
N LEU A 327 1.18 -17.84 0.92
CA LEU A 327 1.55 -17.45 2.28
C LEU A 327 2.77 -16.50 2.35
N GLN A 328 3.55 -16.43 1.28
CA GLN A 328 4.76 -15.60 1.15
C GLN A 328 4.46 -14.12 0.84
N LEU A 329 3.19 -13.73 0.74
CA LEU A 329 2.80 -12.37 0.40
C LEU A 329 3.26 -11.35 1.46
N GLN A 330 3.74 -10.21 0.99
CA GLN A 330 4.14 -9.06 1.78
C GLN A 330 3.10 -7.94 1.71
N GLU A 331 2.39 -7.84 0.59
CA GLU A 331 1.29 -6.90 0.39
C GLU A 331 0.09 -7.65 -0.19
N LEU A 332 -1.07 -7.50 0.45
CA LEU A 332 -2.31 -8.12 0.01
C LEU A 332 -3.43 -7.09 -0.03
N ARG A 333 -4.13 -7.03 -1.16
CA ARG A 333 -5.38 -6.29 -1.32
C ARG A 333 -6.46 -7.24 -1.79
N VAL A 334 -7.49 -7.45 -0.98
CA VAL A 334 -8.64 -8.28 -1.33
C VAL A 334 -9.90 -7.44 -1.28
N VAL A 335 -10.60 -7.38 -2.40
CA VAL A 335 -11.96 -6.85 -2.48
C VAL A 335 -12.92 -8.05 -2.55
N ASN A 336 -13.98 -8.00 -1.73
CA ASN A 336 -14.93 -9.08 -1.46
C ASN A 336 -14.32 -10.27 -0.69
N ALA A 337 -13.49 -10.00 0.31
CA ALA A 337 -12.85 -11.04 1.12
C ALA A 337 -13.85 -11.97 1.83
N SER A 338 -13.68 -13.29 1.69
CA SER A 338 -14.44 -14.35 2.40
C SER A 338 -13.77 -14.77 3.72
N ALA A 339 -14.47 -15.52 4.61
CA ALA A 339 -13.90 -16.01 5.88
C ALA A 339 -12.58 -16.79 5.72
N PRO A 340 -12.46 -17.75 4.78
CA PRO A 340 -11.19 -18.42 4.49
C PRO A 340 -10.01 -17.49 4.18
N HIS A 341 -10.26 -16.32 3.57
CA HIS A 341 -9.19 -15.35 3.32
C HIS A 341 -8.65 -14.74 4.62
N PHE A 342 -9.52 -14.52 5.61
CA PHE A 342 -9.11 -13.99 6.91
C PHE A 342 -8.29 -15.02 7.69
N GLU A 343 -8.65 -16.31 7.62
CA GLU A 343 -7.84 -17.41 8.15
C GLU A 343 -6.49 -17.52 7.44
N CYS A 344 -6.47 -17.33 6.12
CA CYS A 344 -5.24 -17.29 5.34
C CYS A 344 -4.33 -16.13 5.76
N VAL A 345 -4.88 -14.93 5.94
CA VAL A 345 -4.15 -13.74 6.44
C VAL A 345 -3.48 -14.00 7.78
N GLN A 346 -4.13 -14.73 8.69
CA GLN A 346 -3.53 -15.09 9.99
C GLN A 346 -2.26 -15.94 9.85
N ARG A 347 -2.16 -16.74 8.78
CA ARG A 347 -1.01 -17.60 8.50
C ARG A 347 0.11 -16.89 7.72
N MET A 348 -0.14 -15.68 7.18
CA MET A 348 0.86 -14.94 6.39
C MET A 348 1.86 -14.21 7.30
N SER A 349 2.93 -14.90 7.68
CA SER A 349 3.96 -14.36 8.58
C SER A 349 4.77 -13.19 8.00
N SER A 350 4.81 -13.06 6.67
CA SER A 350 5.54 -12.02 5.93
C SER A 350 4.70 -10.79 5.58
N LEU A 351 3.39 -10.82 5.85
CA LEU A 351 2.46 -9.78 5.43
C LEU A 351 2.70 -8.48 6.22
N ARG A 352 2.91 -7.37 5.49
CA ARG A 352 3.18 -6.03 6.07
C ARG A 352 2.10 -5.02 5.72
N LYS A 353 1.49 -5.13 4.55
CA LYS A 353 0.40 -4.24 4.10
C LYS A 353 -0.83 -5.05 3.75
N LEU A 354 -1.95 -4.65 4.33
CA LEU A 354 -3.22 -5.33 4.13
C LEU A 354 -4.31 -4.32 3.80
N TYR A 355 -4.97 -4.52 2.66
CA TYR A 355 -6.21 -3.87 2.30
C TYR A 355 -7.32 -4.92 2.22
N LEU A 356 -8.41 -4.69 2.96
CA LEU A 356 -9.57 -5.57 2.95
C LEU A 356 -10.84 -4.75 2.74
N ALA A 357 -11.59 -5.09 1.70
CA ALA A 357 -12.93 -4.55 1.48
C ALA A 357 -13.93 -5.69 1.35
N ARG A 358 -15.08 -5.57 2.02
CA ARG A 358 -16.14 -6.57 1.97
C ARG A 358 -17.52 -5.91 2.11
N ILE A 359 -18.46 -6.36 1.29
CA ILE A 359 -19.83 -5.84 1.26
C ILE A 359 -20.69 -6.44 2.39
N PRO A 360 -20.86 -7.77 2.51
CA PRO A 360 -21.61 -8.33 3.63
C PRO A 360 -20.78 -8.30 4.92
N PRO A 361 -21.42 -8.09 6.08
CA PRO A 361 -20.75 -8.22 7.37
C PRO A 361 -20.10 -9.59 7.53
N LEU A 362 -18.95 -9.62 8.18
CA LEU A 362 -18.25 -10.83 8.58
C LEU A 362 -17.66 -10.65 9.96
N ASP A 363 -18.22 -11.34 10.94
CA ASP A 363 -17.74 -11.32 12.31
C ASP A 363 -16.65 -12.39 12.50
N VAL A 364 -15.41 -11.99 12.31
CA VAL A 364 -14.21 -12.80 12.60
C VAL A 364 -13.40 -12.12 13.69
N ALA A 365 -12.94 -12.92 14.65
CA ALA A 365 -12.01 -12.49 15.69
C ALA A 365 -10.59 -12.93 15.34
N PHE A 366 -9.62 -12.03 15.51
CA PHE A 366 -8.21 -12.33 15.32
C PHE A 366 -7.54 -12.63 16.66
N PRO A 367 -6.95 -13.82 16.84
CA PRO A 367 -6.15 -14.10 18.01
C PRO A 367 -4.85 -13.27 17.98
N PRO A 368 -4.16 -13.11 19.11
CA PRO A 368 -2.82 -12.54 19.13
C PRO A 368 -1.88 -13.30 18.19
N LEU A 369 -0.97 -12.58 17.54
CA LEU A 369 -0.03 -13.20 16.61
C LEU A 369 0.93 -14.16 17.31
N PRO A 370 1.27 -15.30 16.68
CA PRO A 370 2.36 -16.16 17.13
C PRO A 370 3.70 -15.42 17.14
N ALA A 371 4.63 -15.88 17.99
CA ALA A 371 6.01 -15.40 17.97
C ALA A 371 6.64 -15.60 16.58
N GLY A 372 7.39 -14.60 16.10
CA GLY A 372 8.05 -14.64 14.80
C GLY A 372 7.25 -14.07 13.61
N HIS A 373 5.98 -13.67 13.81
CA HIS A 373 5.26 -12.91 12.78
C HIS A 373 5.85 -11.50 12.65
N CYS A 374 6.04 -11.04 11.39
CA CYS A 374 6.48 -9.67 11.13
C CYS A 374 5.44 -8.62 11.54
N GLY A 375 4.17 -9.02 11.59
CA GLY A 375 3.03 -8.17 11.86
C GLY A 375 2.75 -7.14 10.76
N LEU A 376 1.52 -6.63 10.73
CA LEU A 376 1.13 -5.57 9.82
C LEU A 376 1.75 -4.24 10.26
N GLN A 377 2.21 -3.47 9.28
CA GLN A 377 2.66 -2.09 9.45
C GLN A 377 1.60 -1.12 8.92
N TRP A 378 0.83 -1.54 7.92
CA TRP A 378 -0.22 -0.74 7.30
C TRP A 378 -1.48 -1.58 7.12
N LEU A 379 -2.63 -1.04 7.53
CA LEU A 379 -3.93 -1.70 7.45
C LEU A 379 -5.00 -0.71 6.93
N ASP A 380 -5.65 -1.03 5.81
CA ASP A 380 -6.85 -0.35 5.32
C ASP A 380 -8.01 -1.32 5.30
N VAL A 381 -9.01 -1.06 6.15
CA VAL A 381 -10.15 -1.94 6.35
C VAL A 381 -11.45 -1.22 6.05
N ARG A 382 -12.18 -1.81 5.10
CA ARG A 382 -13.51 -1.41 4.67
C ARG A 382 -14.48 -2.54 4.95
N LEU A 383 -14.51 -2.94 6.22
CA LEU A 383 -15.20 -4.12 6.72
C LEU A 383 -16.28 -3.75 7.76
N ARG A 384 -17.22 -4.67 7.93
CA ARG A 384 -18.19 -4.70 9.03
C ARG A 384 -18.22 -6.13 9.60
N PRO A 385 -18.54 -6.31 10.89
CA PRO A 385 -18.73 -5.29 11.92
C PRO A 385 -17.42 -4.64 12.39
N ALA A 386 -17.54 -3.59 13.22
CA ALA A 386 -16.38 -2.91 13.81
C ALA A 386 -15.55 -3.83 14.73
N SER A 387 -16.17 -4.84 15.35
CA SER A 387 -15.46 -5.85 16.19
C SER A 387 -14.35 -6.55 15.41
N THR A 388 -14.59 -6.92 14.16
CA THR A 388 -13.58 -7.56 13.31
C THR A 388 -12.42 -6.63 13.01
N VAL A 389 -12.69 -5.38 12.65
CA VAL A 389 -11.65 -4.35 12.45
C VAL A 389 -10.79 -4.16 13.70
N LEU A 390 -11.44 -4.03 14.87
CA LEU A 390 -10.75 -3.82 16.13
C LEU A 390 -9.96 -5.06 16.57
N SER A 391 -10.49 -6.27 16.38
CA SER A 391 -9.75 -7.50 16.72
C SER A 391 -8.51 -7.67 15.83
N LEU A 392 -8.60 -7.35 14.53
CA LEU A 392 -7.46 -7.36 13.62
C LEU A 392 -6.41 -6.31 14.02
N ALA A 393 -6.84 -5.08 14.32
CA ALA A 393 -5.94 -4.03 14.79
C ALA A 393 -5.24 -4.44 16.11
N LYS A 394 -5.99 -5.04 17.05
CA LYS A 394 -5.46 -5.56 18.33
C LYS A 394 -4.44 -6.68 18.13
N ALA A 395 -4.68 -7.62 17.21
CA ALA A 395 -3.74 -8.69 16.90
C ALA A 395 -2.39 -8.15 16.40
N HIS A 396 -2.39 -7.00 15.71
CA HIS A 396 -1.19 -6.35 15.17
C HIS A 396 -0.74 -5.11 15.94
N ALA A 397 -1.19 -4.93 17.19
CA ALA A 397 -0.99 -3.70 17.95
C ALA A 397 0.48 -3.30 18.15
N ALA A 398 1.38 -4.28 18.23
CA ALA A 398 2.81 -4.07 18.42
C ALA A 398 3.53 -3.55 17.18
N THR A 399 2.97 -3.74 15.98
CA THR A 399 3.66 -3.46 14.70
C THR A 399 2.94 -2.44 13.82
N LEU A 400 1.62 -2.26 14.04
CA LEU A 400 0.78 -1.45 13.19
C LEU A 400 1.10 0.04 13.31
N GLN A 401 1.53 0.65 12.21
CA GLN A 401 1.97 2.05 12.15
C GLN A 401 0.90 2.96 11.56
N GLU A 402 0.20 2.50 10.53
CA GLU A 402 -0.93 3.22 9.91
C GLU A 402 -2.18 2.34 9.88
N LEU A 403 -3.29 2.92 10.37
CA LEU A 403 -4.61 2.32 10.36
C LEU A 403 -5.60 3.21 9.62
N ARG A 404 -6.16 2.71 8.52
CA ARG A 404 -7.20 3.36 7.74
C ARG A 404 -8.51 2.60 7.92
N ILE A 405 -9.56 3.31 8.32
CA ILE A 405 -10.86 2.71 8.64
C ILE A 405 -11.95 3.42 7.87
N LEU A 406 -12.73 2.67 7.10
CA LEU A 406 -13.98 3.19 6.51
C LEU A 406 -15.03 3.35 7.60
N CYS A 407 -15.44 4.60 7.85
CA CYS A 407 -16.52 4.86 8.78
C CYS A 407 -17.31 6.13 8.42
N ALA A 408 -18.57 6.17 8.82
CA ALA A 408 -19.42 7.36 8.73
C ALA A 408 -19.20 8.27 9.94
N SER A 409 -19.22 9.59 9.73
CA SER A 409 -19.07 10.54 10.84
C SER A 409 -20.31 10.64 11.72
N GLU A 410 -21.46 10.21 11.21
CA GLU A 410 -22.75 10.29 11.88
C GLU A 410 -23.79 9.40 11.19
N GLY A 411 -25.00 9.39 11.76
CA GLY A 411 -26.16 8.67 11.24
C GLY A 411 -26.25 7.25 11.77
N ASP A 412 -27.42 6.67 11.64
CA ASP A 412 -27.68 5.27 11.97
C ASP A 412 -27.31 4.37 10.79
N THR A 413 -26.08 4.52 10.32
CA THR A 413 -25.53 3.64 9.28
C THR A 413 -24.73 2.54 9.94
N ALA A 414 -24.69 1.36 9.32
CA ALA A 414 -23.83 0.27 9.77
C ALA A 414 -22.32 0.60 9.69
N TRP A 415 -21.96 1.76 9.15
CA TRP A 415 -20.60 2.31 9.07
C TRP A 415 -20.31 3.33 10.17
N HIS A 416 -21.28 3.69 10.99
CA HIS A 416 -21.07 4.60 12.11
C HIS A 416 -20.61 3.83 13.35
N PHE A 417 -19.35 4.04 13.74
CA PHE A 417 -18.72 3.36 14.88
C PHE A 417 -18.76 4.26 16.11
N LYS A 418 -19.82 4.12 16.93
CA LYS A 418 -20.05 4.96 18.12
C LYS A 418 -18.88 4.88 19.10
N ASP A 419 -18.37 3.67 19.34
CA ASP A 419 -17.32 3.39 20.33
C ASP A 419 -15.93 3.23 19.70
N LEU A 420 -15.71 3.79 18.49
CA LEU A 420 -14.43 3.62 17.78
C LEU A 420 -13.22 4.08 18.61
N ALA A 421 -13.32 5.23 19.27
CA ALA A 421 -12.23 5.78 20.07
C ALA A 421 -11.88 4.87 21.26
N GLU A 422 -12.89 4.32 21.93
CA GLU A 422 -12.71 3.40 23.05
C GLU A 422 -12.17 2.04 22.59
N GLY A 423 -12.69 1.51 21.48
CA GLY A 423 -12.20 0.29 20.87
C GLY A 423 -10.73 0.38 20.44
N LEU A 424 -10.32 1.50 19.82
CA LEU A 424 -8.92 1.73 19.44
C LEU A 424 -8.00 1.83 20.66
N ARG A 425 -8.45 2.47 21.75
CA ARG A 425 -7.71 2.52 23.02
C ARG A 425 -7.45 1.11 23.56
N GLN A 426 -8.48 0.26 23.56
CA GLN A 426 -8.40 -1.13 24.04
C GLN A 426 -7.54 -2.05 23.16
N CYS A 427 -7.21 -1.63 21.94
CA CYS A 427 -6.31 -2.37 21.06
C CYS A 427 -4.84 -2.27 21.50
N GLY A 428 -4.44 -1.25 22.28
CA GLY A 428 -3.07 -1.11 22.76
C GLY A 428 -2.04 -0.87 21.66
N LEU A 429 -2.37 -0.04 20.65
CA LEU A 429 -1.60 0.15 19.42
C LEU A 429 -0.28 0.95 19.64
N VAL A 430 0.73 0.33 20.24
CA VAL A 430 2.00 0.97 20.66
C VAL A 430 2.88 1.48 19.51
N ALA A 431 2.75 0.90 18.32
CA ALA A 431 3.52 1.31 17.14
C ALA A 431 2.79 2.35 16.26
N LEU A 432 1.54 2.69 16.61
CA LEU A 432 0.69 3.52 15.78
C LEU A 432 1.25 4.94 15.66
N ARG A 433 1.31 5.42 14.43
CA ARG A 433 1.74 6.79 14.09
C ARG A 433 0.61 7.56 13.43
N ARG A 434 -0.29 6.87 12.73
CA ARG A 434 -1.34 7.49 11.94
C ARG A 434 -2.64 6.70 11.93
N VAL A 435 -3.74 7.41 12.12
CA VAL A 435 -5.11 6.90 11.93
C VAL A 435 -5.79 7.74 10.87
N VAL A 436 -6.34 7.10 9.83
CA VAL A 436 -7.08 7.78 8.76
C VAL A 436 -8.52 7.31 8.74
N LEU A 437 -9.46 8.24 8.91
CA LEU A 437 -10.88 8.00 8.75
C LEU A 437 -11.23 8.16 7.26
N VAL A 438 -11.48 7.03 6.60
CA VAL A 438 -11.87 6.97 5.20
C VAL A 438 -13.38 7.24 5.11
N ARG A 439 -13.77 8.23 4.30
CA ARG A 439 -15.18 8.65 4.11
C ARG A 439 -15.72 8.33 2.72
N GLY A 440 -14.87 7.77 1.87
CA GLY A 440 -15.19 7.44 0.49
C GLY A 440 -16.35 6.44 0.32
N ARG A 441 -16.58 6.07 -0.94
CA ARG A 441 -17.62 5.10 -1.32
C ARG A 441 -17.30 3.75 -0.67
N ALA A 442 -18.31 3.15 -0.03
CA ALA A 442 -18.22 1.76 0.36
C ALA A 442 -18.14 0.91 -0.91
N SER A 443 -17.22 -0.06 -0.94
CA SER A 443 -17.19 -1.08 -2.01
C SER A 443 -18.59 -1.67 -2.14
N GLY A 444 -19.10 -1.80 -3.37
CA GLY A 444 -20.45 -2.32 -3.65
C GLY A 444 -21.58 -1.28 -3.71
N TYR A 445 -21.34 -0.02 -3.32
CA TYR A 445 -22.32 1.06 -3.46
C TYR A 445 -21.66 2.29 -4.10
N PRO A 446 -21.34 2.24 -5.41
CA PRO A 446 -20.63 3.31 -6.09
C PRO A 446 -21.34 4.66 -5.97
N ASP A 447 -22.67 4.69 -5.87
CA ASP A 447 -23.41 5.95 -5.93
C ASP A 447 -23.60 6.65 -4.58
N LYS A 448 -23.29 5.98 -3.46
CA LYS A 448 -23.57 6.53 -2.12
C LYS A 448 -22.27 6.76 -1.34
N LYS A 449 -21.85 8.02 -1.30
CA LYS A 449 -20.86 8.47 -0.31
C LYS A 449 -21.41 8.24 1.10
N LEU A 450 -20.55 7.87 2.03
CA LEU A 450 -20.95 7.79 3.43
C LEU A 450 -21.32 9.18 3.95
N PRO A 451 -22.32 9.29 4.84
CA PRO A 451 -22.67 10.57 5.42
C PRO A 451 -21.48 11.16 6.18
N HIS A 452 -21.05 12.34 5.73
CA HIS A 452 -19.92 13.06 6.27
C HIS A 452 -20.33 14.50 6.58
N LYS A 453 -20.35 14.85 7.87
CA LYS A 453 -20.50 16.23 8.35
C LYS A 453 -19.20 16.68 9.01
N THR A 454 -18.63 17.79 8.55
CA THR A 454 -17.34 18.30 9.02
C THR A 454 -17.28 18.48 10.54
N GLN A 455 -18.36 18.97 11.18
CA GLN A 455 -18.39 19.13 12.64
C GLN A 455 -18.43 17.79 13.39
N SER A 456 -19.23 16.83 12.92
CA SER A 456 -19.29 15.47 13.48
C SER A 456 -17.94 14.76 13.29
N CYS A 457 -17.30 14.92 12.14
CA CYS A 457 -15.96 14.42 11.86
C CYS A 457 -14.90 15.02 12.79
N LYS A 458 -14.88 16.35 12.99
CA LYS A 458 -13.99 17.02 13.95
C LYS A 458 -14.15 16.47 15.36
N ARG A 459 -15.39 16.28 15.83
CA ARG A 459 -15.68 15.66 17.14
C ARG A 459 -15.17 14.22 17.23
N GLN A 460 -15.39 13.42 16.20
CA GLN A 460 -14.90 12.03 16.14
C GLN A 460 -13.36 11.96 16.16
N LYS A 461 -12.69 12.78 15.34
CA LYS A 461 -11.22 12.87 15.32
C LYS A 461 -10.67 13.26 16.70
N LYS A 462 -11.25 14.28 17.33
CA LYS A 462 -10.85 14.73 18.67
C LYS A 462 -11.05 13.62 19.71
N SER A 463 -12.19 12.94 19.68
CA SER A 463 -12.46 11.81 20.59
C SER A 463 -11.42 10.68 20.46
N ILE A 464 -11.06 10.30 19.23
CA ILE A 464 -10.00 9.30 18.97
C ILE A 464 -8.66 9.80 19.48
N TRP A 465 -8.31 11.05 19.18
CA TRP A 465 -7.07 11.67 19.61
C TRP A 465 -6.94 11.68 21.13
N ASP A 466 -7.95 12.19 21.84
CA ASP A 466 -7.97 12.29 23.30
C ASP A 466 -7.82 10.91 23.96
N LYS A 467 -8.49 9.89 23.42
CA LYS A 467 -8.43 8.50 23.93
C LYS A 467 -7.10 7.80 23.66
N LEU A 468 -6.44 8.09 22.53
CA LEU A 468 -5.12 7.54 22.23
C LEU A 468 -4.01 8.25 22.99
N LEU A 469 -4.19 9.53 23.35
CA LEU A 469 -3.22 10.27 24.17
C LEU A 469 -3.29 9.96 25.67
N ALA A 470 -4.44 9.52 26.19
CA ALA A 470 -4.66 9.25 27.61
C ALA A 470 -3.96 7.96 28.11
N THR A 471 -2.71 7.71 27.70
CA THR A 471 -1.94 6.54 28.15
C THR A 471 -1.55 6.71 29.62
N GLU A 472 -1.88 5.69 30.42
CA GLU A 472 -1.76 5.69 31.88
C GLU A 472 -0.31 5.71 32.39
N SER A 473 0.68 5.50 31.50
CA SER A 473 2.07 5.28 31.88
C SER A 473 2.91 6.54 32.08
N GLY A 474 2.38 7.75 31.82
CA GLY A 474 3.11 9.01 32.01
C GLY A 474 4.36 9.19 31.14
N GLU A 475 4.70 8.21 30.29
CA GLU A 475 5.77 8.33 29.29
C GLU A 475 5.35 9.25 28.15
N PRO A 476 6.30 9.99 27.55
CA PRO A 476 6.01 10.92 26.46
C PRO A 476 5.35 10.18 25.29
N VAL A 477 4.07 10.46 25.11
CA VAL A 477 3.20 9.81 24.13
C VAL A 477 3.73 10.08 22.72
N ARG A 478 3.97 9.02 21.94
CA ARG A 478 4.22 9.15 20.51
C ARG A 478 3.07 9.91 19.87
N VAL A 479 3.39 10.99 19.14
CA VAL A 479 2.38 11.83 18.50
C VAL A 479 1.67 11.03 17.40
N VAL A 480 0.48 10.52 17.70
CA VAL A 480 -0.39 9.86 16.72
C VAL A 480 -1.16 10.91 15.93
N LYS A 481 -1.04 10.90 14.60
CA LYS A 481 -1.82 11.78 13.73
C LYS A 481 -3.18 11.16 13.42
N VAL A 482 -4.26 11.82 13.83
CA VAL A 482 -5.63 11.44 13.43
C VAL A 482 -6.08 12.31 12.27
N MET A 483 -6.39 11.69 11.14
CA MET A 483 -6.75 12.34 9.88
C MET A 483 -8.09 11.83 9.34
N CYS A 484 -8.70 12.59 8.45
CA CYS A 484 -9.88 12.27 7.68
C CYS A 484 -9.56 12.54 6.21
N GLU A 485 -9.84 11.55 5.35
CA GLU A 485 -9.56 11.62 3.91
C GLU A 485 -10.28 12.78 3.20
N GLU A 486 -11.42 13.24 3.72
CA GLU A 486 -12.18 14.35 3.14
C GLU A 486 -11.91 15.71 3.77
N CYS A 487 -11.51 15.77 5.04
CA CYS A 487 -11.31 17.06 5.74
C CYS A 487 -9.86 17.54 5.69
N ASP A 488 -8.91 16.62 5.65
CA ASP A 488 -7.49 16.93 5.72
C ASP A 488 -6.86 16.63 4.37
N GLU A 489 -5.85 17.40 3.99
CA GLU A 489 -4.96 17.07 2.87
C GLU A 489 -4.19 15.79 3.22
N CYS A 490 -4.81 14.65 2.94
CA CYS A 490 -4.14 13.38 3.02
C CYS A 490 -3.30 13.26 1.75
N PRO A 491 -1.95 13.26 1.82
CA PRO A 491 -1.11 12.99 0.68
C PRO A 491 -1.60 11.68 0.06
N GLU A 492 -2.05 11.77 -1.19
CA GLU A 492 -2.89 10.74 -1.79
C GLU A 492 -2.07 9.47 -2.01
N PHE A 493 -2.57 8.35 -1.50
CA PHE A 493 -2.40 7.11 -2.24
C PHE A 493 -3.32 7.23 -3.47
N PRO A 494 -2.92 6.74 -4.66
CA PRO A 494 -3.78 6.73 -5.84
C PRO A 494 -5.14 6.19 -5.43
N ARG A 495 -6.17 7.03 -5.56
CA ARG A 495 -7.50 6.68 -5.07
C ARG A 495 -7.90 5.43 -5.83
N LEU A 496 -8.51 4.45 -5.17
CA LEU A 496 -9.21 3.35 -5.86
C LEU A 496 -10.25 3.90 -6.86
N GLY A 497 -10.67 5.15 -6.68
CA GLY A 497 -11.47 5.95 -7.60
C GLY A 497 -10.80 6.31 -8.93
N ASP A 498 -9.47 6.40 -9.01
CA ASP A 498 -8.77 6.63 -10.29
C ASP A 498 -8.75 5.35 -11.15
N PHE A 499 -9.00 4.21 -10.55
CA PHE A 499 -9.31 2.94 -11.21
C PHE A 499 -10.81 2.65 -11.23
N THR A 500 -11.67 3.65 -10.99
CA THR A 500 -13.08 3.46 -11.32
C THR A 500 -13.16 3.17 -12.79
N TRP A 501 -13.57 1.94 -13.08
CA TRP A 501 -14.00 1.47 -14.38
C TRP A 501 -15.12 2.38 -14.83
N LYS A 502 -14.77 3.51 -15.44
CA LYS A 502 -15.70 4.26 -16.25
C LYS A 502 -15.81 3.49 -17.55
N ASP A 503 -17.03 3.09 -17.85
CA ASP A 503 -17.45 2.68 -19.18
C ASP A 503 -17.33 3.92 -20.08
N ASP A 504 -16.12 4.21 -20.54
CA ASP A 504 -15.90 5.12 -21.68
C ASP A 504 -15.99 4.30 -22.97
#